data_AF-A0A945CSF8-F1
#
_entry.id   AF-A0A945CSF8-F1
#
_cell.length_a   1.000
_cell.length_b   1.000
_cell.length_c   1.000
_cell.angle_alpha   90.00
_cell.angle_beta   90.00
_cell.angle_gamma   90.00
#
_symmetry.space_group_name_H-M   'P 1'
#
loop_
_entity.id
_entity.type
_entity.pdbx_description
1 polymer ?
#
loop_
_entity_poly.entity_id
_entity_poly.type
_entity_poly.pdbx_seq_one_letter_code
_entity_poly.pdbx_strand_id
1 'polypeptide(L)'
;MELDSAHLERNRPQPSALSWQTLSATCGTVLSLSREISSRLQQGAQTQELVPLLRQEAELTRQLRDDIFQLGQLSLPSSPGGNSRSQVVSQMEELLSQERENHQLLSSRGVKINGTRPYRYRPQKT
;
A
#
# COMPACT_ATOMS: atom_id res chain seq x y z
N MET A 1 17.87 27.80 38.87
CA MET A 1 18.28 27.49 37.49
C MET A 1 18.09 25.99 37.33
N GLU A 2 16.84 25.57 37.12
CA GLU A 2 16.48 24.17 36.90
C GLU A 2 16.01 24.07 35.45
N LEU A 3 16.77 23.31 34.65
CA LEU A 3 16.44 23.04 33.26
C LEU A 3 15.43 21.90 33.24
N ASP A 4 14.19 22.31 32.98
CA ASP A 4 13.01 21.49 32.77
C ASP A 4 13.29 20.34 31.78
N SER A 5 13.22 19.12 32.29
CA SER A 5 13.52 17.88 31.57
C SER A 5 12.35 17.39 30.69
N ALA A 6 11.36 18.24 30.37
CA ALA A 6 10.14 17.80 29.66
C ALA A 6 10.25 17.82 28.12
N HIS A 7 11.43 18.08 27.53
CA HIS A 7 11.54 18.24 26.07
C HIS A 7 11.86 16.95 25.29
N LEU A 8 12.09 15.81 25.96
CA LEU A 8 12.61 14.60 25.30
C LEU A 8 11.61 13.44 25.15
N GLU A 9 10.30 13.70 25.15
CA GLU A 9 9.27 12.68 24.81
C GLU A 9 8.40 13.04 23.59
N ARG A 10 8.73 14.09 22.84
CA ARG A 10 7.91 14.58 21.72
C ARG A 10 8.21 13.99 20.34
N ASN A 11 8.92 12.86 20.29
CA ASN A 11 9.26 12.21 19.01
C ASN A 11 9.03 10.69 19.02
N ARG A 12 8.02 10.23 19.78
CA ARG A 12 7.39 8.94 19.50
C ARG A 12 6.29 9.21 18.46
N PRO A 13 6.36 8.65 17.23
CA PRO A 13 5.23 8.74 16.31
C PRO A 13 4.03 8.12 17.02
N GLN A 14 3.04 8.96 17.35
CA GLN A 14 1.87 8.51 18.08
C GLN A 14 1.05 7.54 17.19
N PRO A 15 0.51 6.45 17.75
CA PRO A 15 -0.38 5.53 17.03
C PRO A 15 -1.75 6.14 16.65
N SER A 16 -1.93 7.46 16.79
CA SER A 16 -3.14 8.23 16.47
C SER A 16 -3.27 8.63 14.99
N ALA A 17 -2.28 8.32 14.14
CA ALA A 17 -2.29 8.66 12.70
C ALA A 17 -2.85 7.57 11.77
N LEU A 18 -3.03 6.34 12.27
CA LEU A 18 -3.53 5.20 11.52
C LEU A 18 -5.06 5.16 11.55
N SER A 19 -5.67 5.59 10.45
CA SER A 19 -7.12 5.57 10.25
C SER A 19 -7.46 4.91 8.91
N TRP A 20 -8.71 4.44 8.75
CA TRP A 20 -9.22 3.97 7.45
C TRP A 20 -9.08 5.03 6.36
N GLN A 21 -9.16 6.32 6.71
CA GLN A 21 -9.00 7.42 5.77
C GLN A 21 -7.55 7.57 5.30
N THR A 22 -6.59 7.46 6.22
CA THR A 22 -5.15 7.45 5.92
C THR A 22 -4.81 6.27 5.00
N LEU A 23 -5.33 5.07 5.30
CA LEU A 23 -5.16 3.89 4.43
C LEU A 23 -5.76 4.09 3.04
N SER A 24 -6.95 4.70 2.95
CA SER A 24 -7.59 4.98 1.65
C SER A 24 -6.79 5.96 0.81
N ALA A 25 -6.23 7.00 1.45
CA ALA A 25 -5.35 7.95 0.77
C ALA A 25 -4.08 7.26 0.24
N THR A 26 -3.41 6.45 1.07
CA THR A 26 -2.24 5.67 0.66
C THR A 26 -2.58 4.70 -0.47
N CYS A 27 -3.69 3.95 -0.37
CA CYS A 27 -4.17 3.07 -1.46
C CYS A 27 -4.38 3.85 -2.77
N GLY A 28 -5.01 5.04 -2.69
CA GLY A 28 -5.21 5.89 -3.86
C GLY A 28 -3.90 6.35 -4.50
N THR A 29 -2.87 6.66 -3.69
CA THR A 29 -1.53 6.99 -4.20
C THR A 29 -0.88 5.80 -4.89
N VAL A 30 -0.94 4.60 -4.30
CA VAL A 30 -0.38 3.39 -4.91
C VAL A 30 -1.09 3.07 -6.22
N LEU A 31 -2.43 3.13 -6.24
CA LEU A 31 -3.22 2.94 -7.46
C LEU A 31 -2.84 3.92 -8.58
N SER A 32 -2.61 5.18 -8.24
CA SER A 32 -2.21 6.20 -9.22
C SER A 32 -0.84 5.88 -9.82
N LEU A 33 0.13 5.47 -8.99
CA LEU A 33 1.44 5.04 -9.46
C LEU A 33 1.37 3.77 -10.30
N SER A 34 0.58 2.79 -9.88
CA SER A 34 0.40 1.53 -10.62
C SER A 34 -0.16 1.78 -12.02
N ARG A 35 -1.16 2.67 -12.14
CA ARG A 35 -1.72 3.12 -13.43
C ARG A 35 -0.72 3.91 -14.27
N GLU A 36 0.11 4.76 -13.65
CA GLU A 36 1.19 5.44 -14.36
C GLU A 36 2.19 4.44 -14.93
N ILE A 37 2.61 3.45 -14.14
CA ILE A 37 3.51 2.38 -14.57
C ILE A 37 2.88 1.59 -15.72
N SER A 38 1.58 1.24 -15.65
CA SER A 38 0.86 0.60 -16.75
C SER A 38 0.92 1.42 -18.03
N SER A 39 0.63 2.72 -17.93
CA SER A 39 0.63 3.65 -19.07
C SER A 39 2.02 3.76 -19.70
N ARG A 40 3.07 3.92 -18.88
CA ARG A 40 4.47 3.97 -19.33
C ARG A 40 4.90 2.66 -19.97
N LEU A 41 4.50 1.52 -19.38
CA LEU A 41 4.71 0.21 -19.97
C LEU A 41 4.06 0.13 -21.34
N GLN A 42 2.77 0.44 -21.47
CA GLN A 42 2.08 0.41 -22.77
C GLN A 42 2.76 1.30 -23.82
N GLN A 43 3.27 2.47 -23.42
CA GLN A 43 3.98 3.40 -24.30
C GLN A 43 5.39 2.97 -24.71
N GLY A 44 5.93 1.89 -24.16
CA GLY A 44 7.30 1.47 -24.51
C GLY A 44 8.39 2.12 -23.67
N ALA A 45 8.05 2.71 -22.52
CA ALA A 45 9.02 3.37 -21.64
C ALA A 45 10.21 2.45 -21.30
N GLN A 46 11.40 3.04 -21.24
CA GLN A 46 12.61 2.30 -20.97
C GLN A 46 12.74 1.97 -19.48
N THR A 47 13.53 0.95 -19.16
CA THR A 47 13.78 0.49 -17.79
C THR A 47 14.22 1.63 -16.87
N GLN A 48 15.01 2.58 -17.35
CA GLN A 48 15.49 3.73 -16.56
C GLN A 48 14.37 4.67 -16.08
N GLU A 49 13.24 4.73 -16.80
CA GLU A 49 12.08 5.53 -16.44
C GLU A 49 11.13 4.75 -15.51
N LEU A 50 11.08 3.42 -15.67
CA LEU A 50 10.19 2.54 -14.92
C LEU A 50 10.73 2.16 -13.54
N VAL A 51 12.04 1.93 -13.41
CA VAL A 51 12.66 1.52 -12.15
C VAL A 51 12.40 2.49 -10.98
N PRO A 52 12.50 3.82 -11.10
CA PRO A 52 12.18 4.71 -9.99
C PRO A 52 10.71 4.62 -9.56
N LEU A 53 9.78 4.51 -10.52
CA LEU A 53 8.35 4.37 -10.24
C LEU A 53 8.05 3.03 -9.53
N LEU A 54 8.62 1.93 -10.02
CA LEU A 54 8.48 0.61 -9.41
C LEU A 54 9.06 0.55 -7.98
N ARG A 55 10.17 1.26 -7.72
CA ARG A 55 10.73 1.36 -6.36
C ARG A 55 9.81 2.12 -5.43
N GLN A 56 9.23 3.23 -5.90
CA GLN A 56 8.30 4.03 -5.13
C GLN A 56 7.01 3.26 -4.82
N GLU A 57 6.46 2.56 -5.82
CA GLU A 57 5.29 1.69 -5.65
C GLU A 57 5.57 0.56 -4.65
N ALA A 58 6.74 -0.09 -4.73
CA ALA A 58 7.12 -1.15 -3.80
C ALA A 58 7.24 -0.67 -2.35
N GLU A 59 7.78 0.54 -2.13
CA GLU A 59 7.89 1.12 -0.79
C GLU A 59 6.52 1.47 -0.22
N LEU A 60 5.66 2.12 -1.00
CA LEU A 60 4.30 2.46 -0.58
C LEU A 60 3.44 1.22 -0.35
N THR A 61 3.61 0.17 -1.14
CA THR A 61 2.93 -1.11 -0.94
C THR A 61 3.39 -1.80 0.33
N ARG A 62 4.69 -1.72 0.67
CA ARG A 62 5.22 -2.22 1.95
C ARG A 62 4.63 -1.44 3.12
N GLN A 63 4.65 -0.11 3.05
CA GLN A 63 4.03 0.75 4.05
C GLN A 63 2.55 0.43 4.23
N LEU A 64 1.80 0.29 3.14
CA LEU A 64 0.39 -0.07 3.17
C LEU A 64 0.15 -1.42 3.85
N ARG A 65 0.96 -2.44 3.55
CA ARG A 65 0.88 -3.75 4.20
C ARG A 65 1.13 -3.65 5.70
N ASP A 66 2.14 -2.89 6.10
CA ASP A 66 2.52 -2.74 7.51
C ASP A 66 1.43 -1.94 8.26
N ASP A 67 0.85 -0.92 7.62
CA ASP A 67 -0.27 -0.13 8.13
C ASP A 67 -1.54 -0.97 8.31
N ILE A 68 -1.90 -1.84 7.34
CA ILE A 68 -3.02 -2.78 7.47
C ILE A 68 -2.78 -3.75 8.64
N PHE A 69 -1.56 -4.26 8.77
CA PHE A 69 -1.21 -5.21 9.82
C PHE A 69 -1.29 -4.56 11.21
N GLN A 70 -0.82 -3.32 11.35
CA GLN A 70 -0.98 -2.54 12.58
C GLN A 70 -2.46 -2.25 12.86
N LEU A 71 -3.22 -1.87 11.83
CA LEU A 71 -4.64 -1.59 11.94
C LEU A 71 -5.45 -2.82 12.39
N GLY A 72 -5.11 -4.01 11.87
CA GLY A 72 -5.72 -5.27 12.26
C GLY A 72 -5.43 -5.69 13.70
N GLN A 73 -4.26 -5.33 14.24
CA GLN A 73 -3.88 -5.60 15.64
C GLN A 73 -4.53 -4.64 16.64
N LEU A 74 -4.79 -3.41 16.21
CA LEU A 74 -5.35 -2.38 17.08
C LEU A 74 -6.83 -2.58 17.42
N SER A 75 -7.48 -3.64 16.90
CA SER A 75 -8.92 -3.93 17.07
C SER A 75 -9.73 -2.64 17.10
N LEU A 76 -9.58 -1.80 16.06
CA LEU A 76 -10.25 -0.51 16.06
C LEU A 76 -11.75 -0.74 16.29
N PRO A 77 -12.39 0.09 17.14
CA PRO A 77 -13.83 0.06 17.25
C PRO A 77 -14.40 0.13 15.84
N SER A 78 -15.44 -0.66 15.57
CA SER A 78 -16.20 -0.59 14.33
C SER A 78 -16.77 0.82 14.25
N SER A 79 -15.96 1.75 13.73
CA SER A 79 -16.33 3.13 13.56
C SER A 79 -17.60 3.13 12.69
N PRO A 80 -18.58 4.02 12.92
CA PRO A 80 -19.87 3.99 12.21
C PRO A 80 -19.76 4.09 10.67
N GLY A 81 -18.57 4.22 10.09
CA GLY A 81 -18.27 4.16 8.66
C GLY A 81 -17.86 2.78 8.14
N GLY A 82 -18.76 1.79 8.14
CA GLY A 82 -18.57 0.53 7.39
C GLY A 82 -18.22 0.74 5.90
N ASN A 83 -18.56 1.92 5.37
CA ASN A 83 -18.19 2.37 4.02
C ASN A 83 -16.69 2.58 3.84
N SER A 84 -15.95 3.09 4.83
CA SER A 84 -14.51 3.37 4.66
C SER A 84 -13.69 2.08 4.57
N ARG A 85 -14.04 1.05 5.36
CA ARG A 85 -13.42 -0.27 5.24
C ARG A 85 -13.73 -0.90 3.88
N SER A 86 -14.99 -0.85 3.44
CA SER A 86 -15.41 -1.42 2.15
C SER A 86 -14.72 -0.72 0.97
N GLN A 87 -14.60 0.61 1.03
CA GLN A 87 -13.87 1.40 0.04
C GLN A 87 -12.38 1.02 -0.02
N VAL A 88 -11.73 0.85 1.14
CA VAL A 88 -10.34 0.41 1.21
C VAL A 88 -10.18 -1.01 0.64
N VAL A 89 -11.12 -1.92 0.92
CA VAL A 89 -11.13 -3.27 0.31
C VAL A 89 -11.26 -3.17 -1.21
N SER A 90 -12.21 -2.40 -1.74
CA SER A 90 -12.36 -2.22 -3.19
C SER A 90 -11.12 -1.61 -3.84
N GLN A 91 -10.48 -0.63 -3.20
CA GLN A 91 -9.22 -0.05 -3.69
C GLN A 91 -8.07 -1.07 -3.69
N MET A 92 -8.01 -1.97 -2.71
CA MET A 92 -7.01 -3.05 -2.69
C MET A 92 -7.27 -4.11 -3.75
N GLU A 93 -8.54 -4.48 -3.98
CA GLU A 93 -8.91 -5.38 -5.07
C GLU A 93 -8.53 -4.81 -6.43
N GLU A 94 -8.78 -3.51 -6.63
CA GLU A 94 -8.36 -2.79 -7.82
C GLU A 94 -6.83 -2.78 -7.96
N LEU A 95 -6.11 -2.51 -6.88
CA LEU A 95 -4.65 -2.50 -6.88
C LEU A 95 -4.08 -3.88 -7.27
N LEU A 96 -4.66 -4.95 -6.74
CA LEU A 96 -4.28 -6.32 -7.10
C LEU A 96 -4.57 -6.67 -8.57
N SER A 97 -5.64 -6.11 -9.14
CA SER A 97 -5.92 -6.25 -10.58
C SER A 97 -4.85 -5.56 -11.41
N GLN A 98 -4.50 -4.33 -11.06
CA GLN A 98 -3.55 -3.50 -11.80
C GLN A 98 -2.13 -4.05 -11.71
N GLU A 99 -1.73 -4.55 -10.55
CA GLU A 99 -0.46 -5.25 -10.39
C GLU A 99 -0.37 -6.53 -11.25
N ARG A 100 -1.49 -7.24 -11.42
CA ARG A 100 -1.54 -8.41 -12.29
C ARG A 100 -1.37 -8.01 -13.76
N GLU A 101 -2.01 -6.93 -14.19
CA GLU A 101 -1.86 -6.39 -15.55
C GLU A 101 -0.42 -5.90 -15.80
N ASN A 102 0.16 -5.15 -14.86
CA ASN A 102 1.54 -4.69 -14.92
C ASN A 102 2.53 -5.87 -15.01
N HIS A 103 2.31 -6.92 -14.21
CA HIS A 103 3.13 -8.13 -14.26
C HIS A 103 3.04 -8.83 -15.61
N GLN A 104 1.85 -8.91 -16.21
CA GLN A 104 1.66 -9.47 -17.56
C GLN A 104 2.37 -8.62 -18.64
N LEU A 105 2.27 -7.30 -18.56
CA LEU A 105 2.94 -6.38 -19.47
C LEU A 105 4.47 -6.51 -19.35
N LEU A 106 5.00 -6.57 -18.14
CA LEU A 106 6.43 -6.76 -17.88
C LEU A 106 6.91 -8.14 -18.35
N SER A 107 6.13 -9.19 -18.10
CA SER A 107 6.43 -10.56 -18.54
C SER A 107 6.43 -10.69 -20.06
N SER A 108 5.48 -10.07 -20.77
CA SER A 108 5.44 -10.08 -22.24
C SER A 108 6.64 -9.37 -22.88
N ARG A 109 7.29 -8.48 -22.12
CA ARG A 109 8.54 -7.79 -22.50
C ARG A 109 9.82 -8.50 -22.06
N GLY A 110 9.70 -9.73 -21.54
CA GLY A 110 10.85 -10.54 -21.12
C GLY A 110 11.41 -10.17 -19.75
N VAL A 111 10.76 -9.29 -18.99
CA VAL A 111 11.15 -8.99 -17.61
C VAL A 111 10.58 -10.08 -16.71
N LYS A 112 11.44 -11.01 -16.25
CA LYS A 112 11.06 -12.06 -15.29
C LYS A 112 10.90 -11.46 -13.90
N ILE A 113 9.66 -11.17 -13.51
CA ILE A 113 9.32 -10.77 -12.16
C ILE A 113 8.86 -12.02 -11.41
N ASN A 114 9.45 -12.31 -10.25
CA ASN A 114 8.98 -13.37 -9.35
C ASN A 114 7.48 -13.16 -9.11
N GLY A 115 6.66 -14.07 -9.65
CA GLY A 115 5.21 -13.87 -9.71
C GLY A 115 4.59 -13.61 -8.34
N THR A 116 3.56 -12.77 -8.33
CA THR A 116 2.67 -12.56 -7.18
C THR A 116 2.16 -13.92 -6.72
N ARG A 117 2.69 -14.41 -5.59
CA ARG A 117 2.19 -15.63 -4.97
C ARG A 117 0.71 -15.38 -4.65
N PRO A 118 -0.21 -16.27 -5.05
CA PRO A 118 -1.62 -16.10 -4.71
C PRO A 118 -1.74 -16.04 -3.18
N TYR A 119 -2.24 -14.91 -2.67
CA TYR A 119 -2.51 -14.73 -1.25
C TYR A 119 -3.64 -15.69 -0.87
N ARG A 120 -3.29 -16.88 -0.37
CA ARG A 120 -4.27 -17.80 0.23
C ARG A 120 -4.69 -17.20 1.58
N TYR A 121 -5.81 -16.49 1.58
CA TYR A 121 -6.54 -16.21 2.81
C TYR A 121 -6.92 -17.57 3.43
N ARG A 122 -6.28 -17.91 4.56
CA ARG A 122 -6.63 -19.10 5.35
C ARG A 122 -7.58 -18.58 6.44
N PRO A 123 -8.90 -18.76 6.32
CA PRO A 123 -9.80 -18.45 7.42
C PRO A 123 -9.39 -19.34 8.60
N GLN A 124 -8.96 -18.74 9.71
CA GLN A 124 -8.80 -19.48 10.95
C GLN A 124 -10.21 -19.92 11.37
N LYS A 125 -10.40 -21.24 11.47
CA LYS A 125 -11.59 -21.82 12.07
C LYS A 125 -11.52 -21.53 13.57
N THR A 126 -12.44 -20.70 14.06
CA THR A 126 -12.81 -20.64 15.48
C THR A 126 -13.73 -21.80 15.79
#